data_AF-A0A8T7FMW8-F1
#
_entry.id   AF-A0A8T7FMW8-F1
#
_cell.length_a   1.000
_cell.length_b   1.000
_cell.length_c   1.000
_cell.angle_alpha   90.00
_cell.angle_beta   90.00
_cell.angle_gamma   90.00
#
_symmetry.space_group_name_H-M   'P 1'
#
loop_
_entity.id
_entity.type
_entity.pdbx_description
1 polymer ?
#
loop_
_entity_poly.entity_id
_entity_poly.type
_entity_poly.pdbx_seq_one_letter_code
_entity_poly.pdbx_strand_id
1 'polypeptide(L)'
;MSNDVEKARHSLIHLLRSSRTAEEAAAELGHCLSWAYKWQKRFNEARWDGLKSPSRAPRRQPKCTSEKTKRKIPEIRAELEEEAKKPNALSYIGAGAILRSDDETVSEEHPKYQHD
;
A
#
# COMPACT_ATOMS: atom_id res chain seq x y z
N MET A 1 -16.10 3.18 5.87
CA MET A 1 -16.12 4.61 5.50
C MET A 1 -16.35 4.89 4.00
N SER A 2 -16.12 3.94 3.06
CA SER A 2 -16.24 4.22 1.60
C SER A 2 -17.68 4.25 1.04
N ASN A 3 -18.63 3.54 1.67
CA ASN A 3 -20.00 3.39 1.14
C ASN A 3 -20.87 4.64 1.33
N ASP A 4 -20.57 5.47 2.31
CA ASP A 4 -21.42 6.61 2.67
C ASP A 4 -21.33 7.74 1.64
N VAL A 5 -20.12 7.97 1.13
CA VAL A 5 -19.86 8.97 0.09
C VAL A 5 -20.46 8.53 -1.26
N GLU A 6 -20.52 7.23 -1.54
CA GLU A 6 -21.16 6.70 -2.75
C GLU A 6 -22.67 6.86 -2.70
N LYS A 7 -23.29 6.57 -1.55
CA LYS A 7 -24.71 6.85 -1.30
C LYS A 7 -25.03 8.33 -1.49
N ALA A 8 -24.22 9.24 -0.95
CA ALA A 8 -24.41 10.68 -1.12
C ALA A 8 -24.39 11.09 -2.61
N ARG A 9 -23.51 10.51 -3.43
CA ARG A 9 -23.48 10.78 -4.90
C ARG A 9 -24.73 10.28 -5.60
N HIS A 10 -25.24 9.12 -5.22
CA HIS A 10 -26.49 8.60 -5.77
C HIS A 10 -27.67 9.50 -5.38
N SER A 11 -27.78 9.86 -4.10
CA SER A 11 -28.80 10.78 -3.61
C SER A 11 -28.76 12.11 -4.34
N LEU A 12 -27.56 12.67 -4.60
CA LEU A 12 -27.42 13.90 -5.39
C LEU A 12 -28.08 13.76 -6.77
N ILE A 13 -27.81 12.68 -7.51
CA ILE A 13 -28.40 12.49 -8.85
C ILE A 13 -29.92 12.31 -8.76
N HIS A 14 -30.42 11.64 -7.72
CA HIS A 14 -31.87 11.56 -7.50
C HIS A 14 -32.50 12.93 -7.25
N LEU A 15 -31.88 13.77 -6.40
CA LEU A 15 -32.35 15.13 -6.12
C LEU A 15 -32.34 16.02 -7.37
N LEU A 16 -31.29 15.93 -8.20
CA LEU A 16 -31.20 16.64 -9.47
C LEU A 16 -32.28 16.17 -10.47
N ARG A 17 -32.64 14.88 -10.46
CA ARG A 17 -33.73 14.35 -11.29
C ARG A 17 -35.12 14.74 -10.79
N SER A 18 -35.28 15.06 -9.51
CA SER A 18 -36.52 15.63 -8.95
C SER A 18 -36.61 17.15 -9.12
N SER A 19 -35.94 17.72 -10.12
CA SER A 19 -35.95 19.15 -10.46
C SER A 19 -35.37 20.10 -9.40
N ARG A 20 -34.59 19.60 -8.43
CA ARG A 20 -33.84 20.48 -7.52
C ARG A 20 -32.62 21.07 -8.20
N THR A 21 -32.24 22.26 -7.78
CA THR A 21 -31.00 22.88 -8.26
C THR A 21 -29.78 22.18 -7.66
N ALA A 22 -28.62 22.32 -8.30
CA ALA A 22 -27.36 21.76 -7.79
C ALA A 22 -26.95 22.38 -6.45
N GLU A 23 -27.38 23.61 -6.16
CA GLU A 23 -27.13 24.30 -4.91
C GLU A 23 -27.94 23.70 -3.76
N GLU A 24 -29.26 23.56 -3.93
CA GLU A 24 -30.15 22.96 -2.93
C GLU A 24 -29.76 21.52 -2.65
N ALA A 25 -29.50 20.73 -3.69
CA ALA A 25 -29.13 19.33 -3.56
C ALA A 25 -27.77 19.15 -2.86
N ALA A 26 -26.82 20.07 -3.07
CA ALA A 26 -25.53 20.05 -2.37
C ALA A 26 -25.69 20.43 -0.89
N ALA A 27 -26.46 21.48 -0.61
CA ALA A 27 -26.71 21.95 0.75
C ALA A 27 -27.41 20.89 1.60
N GLU A 28 -28.41 20.21 1.04
CA GLU A 28 -29.14 19.11 1.69
C GLU A 28 -28.22 17.93 2.07
N LEU A 29 -27.20 17.67 1.26
CA LEU A 29 -26.22 16.62 1.48
C LEU A 29 -24.99 17.08 2.28
N GLY A 30 -24.95 18.34 2.75
CA GLY A 30 -23.81 18.89 3.50
C GLY A 30 -22.53 19.03 2.66
N HIS A 31 -22.68 19.27 1.36
CA HIS A 31 -21.57 19.39 0.41
C HIS A 31 -21.56 20.75 -0.29
N CYS A 32 -20.41 21.12 -0.86
CA CYS A 32 -20.26 22.36 -1.60
C CYS A 32 -20.78 22.25 -3.04
N LEU A 33 -21.13 23.38 -3.65
CA LEU A 33 -21.67 23.45 -5.02
C LEU A 33 -20.72 22.84 -6.07
N SER A 34 -19.40 23.03 -5.92
CA SER A 34 -18.40 22.47 -6.84
C SER A 34 -18.36 20.93 -6.79
N TRP A 35 -18.67 20.32 -5.64
CA TRP A 35 -18.82 18.87 -5.50
C TRP A 35 -20.02 18.38 -6.31
N ALA A 36 -21.16 19.08 -6.24
CA ALA A 36 -22.35 18.71 -7.01
C ALA A 36 -22.10 18.80 -8.52
N TYR A 37 -21.52 19.90 -9.02
CA TYR A 37 -21.18 20.03 -10.44
C TYR A 37 -20.21 18.94 -10.92
N LYS A 38 -19.21 18.61 -10.12
CA LYS A 38 -18.26 17.53 -10.45
C LYS A 38 -18.98 16.20 -10.69
N TRP A 39 -19.90 15.82 -9.79
CA TRP A 39 -20.59 14.54 -9.90
C TRP A 39 -21.70 14.55 -10.93
N GLN A 40 -22.40 15.67 -11.12
CA GLN A 40 -23.32 15.86 -12.24
C GLN A 40 -22.60 15.68 -13.58
N LYS A 41 -21.44 16.33 -13.75
CA LYS A 41 -20.61 16.17 -14.95
C LYS A 41 -20.21 14.71 -15.18
N ARG A 42 -19.70 14.03 -14.14
CA ARG A 42 -19.31 12.62 -14.24
C ARG A 42 -20.47 11.69 -14.55
N PHE A 43 -21.66 11.96 -14.00
CA PHE A 43 -22.87 11.23 -14.32
C PHE A 43 -23.30 11.47 -15.77
N ASN A 44 -23.12 12.67 -16.31
CA ASN A 44 -23.41 12.94 -17.71
C ASN A 44 -22.43 12.21 -18.65
N GLU A 45 -21.16 12.08 -18.26
CA GLU A 45 -20.12 11.41 -19.06
C GLU A 45 -20.23 9.88 -19.05
N ALA A 46 -20.50 9.28 -17.89
CA ALA A 46 -20.41 7.82 -17.70
C ALA A 46 -21.58 7.21 -16.90
N ARG A 47 -22.69 7.95 -16.74
CA ARG A 47 -23.88 7.53 -15.98
C ARG A 47 -23.50 7.05 -14.57
N TRP A 48 -24.12 5.97 -14.10
CA TRP A 48 -23.88 5.41 -12.77
C TRP A 48 -22.43 4.97 -12.56
N ASP A 49 -21.73 4.53 -13.61
CA ASP A 49 -20.31 4.18 -13.52
C ASP A 49 -19.42 5.39 -13.22
N GLY A 50 -19.84 6.58 -13.66
CA GLY A 50 -19.16 7.84 -13.35
C GLY A 50 -19.18 8.22 -11.86
N LEU A 51 -20.11 7.66 -11.08
CA LEU A 51 -20.23 7.93 -9.64
C LEU A 51 -19.32 7.04 -8.78
N LYS A 52 -18.82 5.94 -9.36
CA LYS A 52 -17.87 5.05 -8.68
C LYS A 52 -16.57 5.81 -8.43
N SER A 53 -15.94 5.55 -7.29
CA SER A 53 -14.62 6.13 -7.06
C SER A 53 -13.63 5.51 -8.06
N PRO A 54 -12.93 6.32 -8.89
CA PRO A 54 -11.84 5.75 -9.68
C PRO A 54 -10.77 5.22 -8.72
N SER A 55 -10.11 4.16 -9.15
CA SER A 55 -8.94 3.63 -8.45
C SER A 55 -7.93 4.76 -8.24
N ARG A 56 -7.47 4.93 -7.00
CA ARG A 56 -6.39 5.86 -6.63
C ARG A 56 -5.02 5.28 -6.96
N ALA A 57 -4.95 4.04 -7.47
CA ALA A 57 -3.69 3.43 -7.84
C ALA A 57 -3.05 4.25 -8.98
N PRO A 58 -1.77 4.64 -8.84
CA PRO A 58 -1.07 5.33 -9.91
C PRO A 58 -1.03 4.43 -11.14
N ARG A 59 -1.44 4.97 -12.31
CA ARG A 59 -1.45 4.23 -13.58
C ARG A 59 -0.06 3.73 -13.98
N ARG A 60 0.99 4.42 -13.55
CA ARG A 60 2.37 3.99 -13.68
C ARG A 60 2.92 3.75 -12.29
N GLN A 61 3.24 2.49 -11.98
CA GLN A 61 3.98 2.13 -10.79
C GLN A 61 5.47 2.13 -11.16
N PRO A 62 6.23 3.21 -10.86
CA PRO A 62 7.64 3.31 -11.28
C PRO A 62 8.52 2.22 -10.66
N LYS A 63 8.05 1.56 -9.60
CA LYS A 63 8.73 0.44 -8.92
C LYS A 63 8.19 -0.94 -9.32
N CYS A 64 7.43 -1.05 -10.42
CA CYS A 64 6.96 -2.36 -10.87
C CYS A 64 8.14 -3.18 -11.39
N THR A 65 8.47 -4.27 -10.69
CA THR A 65 9.44 -5.25 -11.16
C THR A 65 8.96 -5.87 -12.47
N SER A 66 9.87 -6.02 -13.43
CA SER A 66 9.52 -6.64 -14.72
C SER A 66 8.99 -8.06 -14.52
N GLU A 67 8.08 -8.51 -15.38
CA GLU A 67 7.56 -9.89 -15.33
C GLU A 67 8.70 -10.92 -15.45
N LYS A 68 9.74 -10.60 -16.22
CA LYS A 68 10.96 -11.40 -16.31
C LYS A 68 11.65 -11.53 -14.95
N THR A 69 11.77 -10.43 -14.20
CA THR A 69 12.35 -10.43 -12.86
C THR A 69 11.48 -11.24 -11.90
N LYS A 70 10.16 -11.09 -11.95
CA LYS A 70 9.23 -11.85 -11.08
C LYS A 70 9.33 -13.35 -11.31
N ARG A 71 9.50 -13.79 -12.56
CA ARG A 71 9.68 -15.21 -12.91
C ARG A 71 11.01 -15.79 -12.44
N LYS A 72 12.08 -14.99 -12.48
CA LYS A 72 13.42 -15.43 -12.03
C LYS A 72 13.55 -15.60 -10.51
N ILE A 73 12.77 -14.87 -9.71
CA ILE A 73 12.84 -14.94 -8.24
C ILE A 73 12.58 -16.36 -7.70
N PRO A 74 11.51 -17.08 -8.08
CA PRO A 74 11.27 -18.44 -7.61
C PRO A 74 12.31 -19.44 -8.13
N GLU A 75 12.81 -19.26 -9.36
CA GLU A 75 13.89 -20.10 -9.91
C GLU A 75 15.16 -20.00 -9.05
N ILE A 76 15.61 -18.78 -8.79
CA ILE A 76 16.79 -18.50 -7.95
C ILE A 76 16.57 -19.01 -6.51
N ARG A 77 15.36 -18.85 -5.96
CA ARG A 77 15.05 -19.35 -4.61
C ARG A 77 15.16 -20.87 -4.54
N ALA A 78 14.61 -21.59 -5.52
CA ALA A 78 14.69 -23.04 -5.57
C ALA A 78 16.14 -23.53 -5.68
N GLU A 79 16.94 -22.88 -6.51
CA GLU A 79 18.38 -23.19 -6.65
C GLU A 79 19.14 -22.99 -5.33
N LEU A 80 18.90 -21.88 -4.63
CA LEU A 80 19.50 -21.58 -3.34
C LEU A 80 19.05 -22.57 -2.24
N GLU A 81 17.77 -22.96 -2.24
CA GLU A 81 17.24 -23.95 -1.29
C GLU A 81 17.82 -25.35 -1.51
N GLU A 82 18.06 -25.75 -2.77
CA GLU A 82 18.74 -27.01 -3.10
C GLU A 82 20.23 -26.98 -2.72
N GLU A 83 20.91 -25.86 -2.94
CA GLU A 83 22.30 -25.69 -2.54
C GLU A 83 22.47 -25.77 -1.01
N ALA A 84 21.55 -25.16 -0.25
CA ALA A 84 21.55 -25.20 1.22
C ALA A 84 21.36 -26.60 1.82
N LYS A 85 20.82 -27.57 1.06
CA LYS A 85 20.65 -28.97 1.51
C LYS A 85 21.94 -29.80 1.40
N LYS A 86 22.96 -29.31 0.69
CA LYS A 86 24.21 -30.07 0.49
C LYS A 86 25.04 -30.07 1.77
N PRO A 87 25.62 -31.21 2.19
CA PRO A 87 26.56 -31.24 3.30
C PRO A 87 27.79 -30.38 2.94
N ASN A 88 28.17 -29.46 3.83
CA ASN A 88 29.20 -28.41 3.65
C ASN A 88 28.79 -27.17 2.84
N ALA A 89 27.50 -26.94 2.56
CA ALA A 89 27.06 -25.66 2.01
C ALA A 89 27.23 -24.52 3.04
N LEU A 90 27.66 -23.33 2.59
CA LEU A 90 27.61 -22.10 3.38
C LEU A 90 26.15 -21.88 3.83
N SER A 91 25.87 -22.07 5.11
CA SER A 91 24.55 -21.79 5.66
C SER A 91 24.22 -20.32 5.41
N TYR A 92 22.99 -20.03 4.97
CA TYR A 92 22.51 -18.66 4.86
C TYR A 92 22.63 -18.00 6.23
N ILE A 93 23.64 -17.16 6.40
CA ILE A 93 23.78 -16.38 7.62
C ILE A 93 22.99 -15.09 7.41
N GLY A 94 21.85 -15.00 8.08
CA GLY A 94 21.03 -13.78 8.06
C GLY A 94 21.82 -12.56 8.51
N ALA A 95 21.25 -11.37 8.35
CA ALA A 95 21.93 -10.09 8.61
C ALA A 95 22.59 -9.98 10.01
N GLY A 96 22.19 -10.80 10.99
CA GLY A 96 22.78 -10.85 12.33
C GLY A 96 24.17 -11.49 12.44
N ALA A 97 24.72 -12.08 11.39
CA ALA A 97 26.06 -12.69 11.44
C ALA A 97 27.19 -11.82 10.92
N ILE A 98 26.88 -10.58 10.53
CA ILE A 98 27.89 -9.56 10.28
C ILE A 98 28.27 -8.96 11.63
N LEU A 99 29.00 -9.72 12.46
CA LEU A 99 29.80 -9.13 13.52
C LEU A 99 31.23 -9.03 12.96
N ARG A 100 31.69 -7.80 12.72
CA ARG A 100 33.09 -7.51 12.40
C ARG A 100 33.95 -8.12 13.49
N SER A 101 34.85 -9.03 13.14
CA SER A 101 35.87 -9.60 14.03
C SER A 101 37.03 -8.63 14.32
N ASP A 102 36.78 -7.32 14.20
CA ASP A 102 37.77 -6.27 14.44
C ASP A 102 37.29 -5.43 15.63
N ASP A 103 37.22 -6.06 16.81
CA ASP A 103 37.28 -5.33 18.07
C ASP A 103 38.21 -6.12 18.97
N GLU A 104 39.49 -5.72 18.96
CA GLU A 104 40.41 -6.02 20.05
C GLU A 104 39.82 -5.42 21.32
N THR A 105 38.98 -6.19 22.01
CA THR A 105 38.65 -5.87 23.40
C THR A 105 39.91 -6.09 24.22
N VAL A 106 40.65 -5.00 24.37
CA VAL A 106 41.74 -4.83 25.32
C VAL A 106 41.32 -5.36 26.67
N SER A 107 42.17 -6.23 27.20
CA SER A 107 42.10 -6.78 28.55
C SER A 107 41.98 -5.68 29.59
N GLU A 108 40.84 -5.60 30.29
CA GLU A 108 40.77 -5.04 31.63
C GLU A 108 40.25 -6.11 32.58
N GLU A 109 41.18 -6.72 33.32
CA GLU A 109 40.89 -7.46 34.54
C GLU A 109 40.25 -6.51 35.55
N HIS A 110 39.07 -6.86 36.08
CA HIS A 110 38.60 -6.30 37.36
C HIS A 110 37.98 -7.39 38.24
N PRO A 111 38.23 -7.34 39.57
CA PRO A 111 38.25 -8.50 40.45
C PRO A 111 36.87 -8.97 40.90
N LYS A 112 36.81 -10.27 41.21
CA LYS A 112 35.66 -10.98 41.78
C LYS A 112 35.27 -10.39 43.14
N TYR A 113 34.07 -9.84 43.26
CA TYR A 113 33.45 -9.62 44.55
C TYR A 113 32.90 -10.96 45.06
N GLN A 114 33.53 -11.48 46.11
CA GLN A 114 32.99 -12.54 46.96
C GLN A 114 31.83 -11.97 47.78
N HIS A 115 30.74 -12.73 47.84
CA HIS A 115 29.65 -12.51 48.78
C HIS A 115 29.98 -13.25 50.08
N ASP A 116 30.03 -12.51 51.18
CA ASP A 116 29.76 -12.99 52.55
C ASP A 116 28.70 -12.07 53.17
#